data_AF-A0A397VRP7-F1
#
_entry.id   AF-A0A397VRP7-F1
#
_cell.length_a   1.000
_cell.length_b   1.000
_cell.length_c   1.000
_cell.angle_alpha   90.00
_cell.angle_beta   90.00
_cell.angle_gamma   90.00
#
_symmetry.space_group_name_H-M   'P 1'
#
loop_
_entity.id
_entity.type
_entity.pdbx_description
1 polymer ?
#
loop_
_entity_poly.entity_id
_entity_poly.type
_entity_poly.pdbx_seq_one_letter_code
_entity_poly.pdbx_strand_id
1 'polypeptide(L)'
;MFRKKKSRKATCDIPRDLEALGYKINEKNQLVSIEDGEIYKFEVKDRAYNERLYDIIMELLASWVIEKLQKELGFIKKILPLGATEDDIHTKIFLTPDYETNDKMIIFIPGTAHSAGIWSRRALIDISIIDGSMINYAKRAIDLGFSVVLLNPNEVFWYKGKGVLILPKTTAPFDTIPGSESPEAHTNYVFENIVMPSAAQKIFIIANSYGGHCAIDVMQNHFNELSERVKAIEFTVSAHSIDFVKTDRMKVWIREHCRNWLMSDLPIGEEIIDTRFGCHSFSSGKSIQ
;
A
#
# COMPACT_ATOMS: atom_id res chain seq x y z
N MET A 1 0.54 51.71 11.65
CA MET A 1 -0.29 50.50 11.88
C MET A 1 0.66 49.31 12.02
N PHE A 2 0.97 48.89 13.25
CA PHE A 2 1.98 47.86 13.51
C PHE A 2 1.43 46.46 13.17
N ARG A 3 2.01 45.82 12.14
CA ARG A 3 1.71 44.44 11.76
C ARG A 3 2.22 43.52 12.88
N LYS A 4 1.32 42.95 13.69
CA LYS A 4 1.68 41.91 14.68
C LYS A 4 2.50 40.83 13.97
N LYS A 5 3.76 40.64 14.38
CA LYS A 5 4.56 39.47 13.99
C LYS A 5 3.76 38.24 14.39
N LYS A 6 3.35 37.41 13.42
CA LYS A 6 2.85 36.06 13.72
C LYS A 6 3.94 35.37 14.55
N SER A 7 3.64 35.04 15.80
CA SER A 7 4.51 34.18 16.60
C SER A 7 4.73 32.91 15.78
N ARG A 8 6.00 32.53 15.54
CA ARG A 8 6.31 31.18 15.05
C ARG A 8 5.63 30.22 16.02
N LYS A 9 4.58 29.50 15.58
CA LYS A 9 4.06 28.36 16.34
C LYS A 9 5.27 27.49 16.62
N ALA A 10 5.57 27.25 17.89
CA ALA A 10 6.65 26.36 18.29
C ALA A 10 6.45 25.05 17.53
N THR A 11 7.50 24.58 16.86
CA THR A 11 7.52 23.24 16.27
C THR A 11 7.30 22.27 17.41
N CYS A 12 6.08 21.76 17.55
CA CYS A 12 5.78 20.72 18.51
C CYS A 12 6.63 19.51 18.12
N ASP A 13 7.59 19.17 18.96
CA ASP A 13 8.43 18.00 18.78
C ASP A 13 7.66 16.81 19.33
N ILE A 14 6.91 16.15 18.45
CA ILE A 14 6.07 15.01 18.81
C ILE A 14 6.98 13.78 18.87
N PRO A 15 7.00 13.03 19.99
CA PRO A 15 7.80 11.81 20.11
C PRO A 15 7.52 10.82 18.97
N ARG A 16 8.55 10.07 18.55
CA ARG A 16 8.48 9.00 17.54
C ARG A 16 8.55 7.62 18.20
N ASP A 17 7.78 7.44 19.26
CA ASP A 17 7.70 6.20 20.02
C ASP A 17 6.28 6.05 20.56
N LEU A 18 5.69 4.86 20.47
CA LEU A 18 4.29 4.67 20.87
C LEU A 18 4.10 4.89 22.38
N GLU A 19 5.02 4.39 23.21
CA GLU A 19 4.90 4.51 24.66
C GLU A 19 5.03 5.96 25.12
N ALA A 20 5.98 6.70 24.53
CA ALA A 20 6.13 8.13 24.75
C ALA A 20 4.93 8.96 24.27
N LEU A 21 4.13 8.42 23.33
CA LEU A 21 2.86 9.00 22.90
C LEU A 21 1.67 8.56 23.77
N GLY A 22 1.89 7.70 24.77
CA GLY A 22 0.85 7.19 25.67
C GLY A 22 0.11 5.98 25.12
N TYR A 23 0.64 5.29 24.11
CA TYR A 23 -0.02 4.16 23.45
C TYR A 23 0.85 2.88 23.47
N LYS A 24 0.19 1.74 23.39
CA LYS A 24 0.83 0.43 23.21
C LYS A 24 0.00 -0.48 22.30
N ILE A 25 0.63 -1.52 21.79
CA ILE A 25 -0.06 -2.59 21.06
C ILE A 25 -0.39 -3.71 22.06
N ASN A 26 -1.66 -4.06 22.19
CA ASN A 26 -2.10 -5.12 23.11
C ASN A 26 -1.96 -6.53 22.50
N GLU A 27 -2.29 -7.57 23.27
CA GLU A 27 -2.25 -8.98 22.83
C GLU A 27 -3.21 -9.31 21.67
N LYS A 28 -4.25 -8.48 21.48
CA LYS A 28 -5.19 -8.58 20.34
C LYS A 28 -4.69 -7.80 19.11
N ASN A 29 -3.46 -7.29 19.14
CA ASN A 29 -2.86 -6.45 18.11
C ASN A 29 -3.65 -5.15 17.84
N GLN A 30 -4.22 -4.55 18.88
CA GLN A 30 -4.93 -3.27 18.80
C GLN A 30 -4.07 -2.16 19.41
N LEU A 31 -4.12 -0.96 18.81
CA LEU A 31 -3.54 0.24 19.41
C LEU A 31 -4.43 0.71 20.55
N VAL A 32 -3.91 0.70 21.77
CA VAL A 32 -4.63 1.10 22.98
C VAL A 32 -3.86 2.15 23.77
N SER A 33 -4.58 2.98 24.51
CA SER A 33 -4.03 3.90 25.50
C SER A 33 -3.39 3.13 26.65
N ILE A 34 -2.24 3.61 27.14
CA ILE A 34 -1.53 3.04 28.29
C ILE A 34 -2.29 3.34 29.59
N GLU A 35 -2.98 4.49 29.67
CA GLU A 35 -3.63 4.98 30.88
C GLU A 35 -4.88 4.16 31.25
N ASP A 36 -5.76 3.92 30.29
CA ASP A 36 -7.08 3.31 30.51
C ASP A 36 -7.28 1.98 29.75
N GLY A 37 -6.38 1.64 28.83
CA GLY A 37 -6.48 0.43 28.00
C GLY A 37 -7.55 0.52 26.90
N GLU A 38 -8.15 1.70 26.68
CA GLU A 38 -9.14 1.89 25.62
C GLU A 38 -8.49 1.90 24.23
N ILE A 39 -9.22 1.43 23.22
CA ILE A 39 -8.80 1.51 21.81
C ILE A 39 -8.58 2.97 21.44
N TYR A 40 -7.50 3.24 20.69
CA TYR A 40 -7.17 4.57 20.20
C TYR A 40 -8.39 5.24 19.53
N LYS A 41 -8.76 6.40 20.05
CA LYS A 41 -9.79 7.28 19.48
C LYS A 41 -9.13 8.57 19.03
N PHE A 42 -9.41 8.97 17.80
CA PHE A 42 -8.94 10.25 17.30
C PHE A 42 -9.71 11.39 17.96
N GLU A 43 -9.05 12.14 18.85
CA GLU A 43 -9.63 13.33 19.48
C GLU A 43 -9.27 14.61 18.72
N VAL A 44 -10.29 15.42 18.41
CA VAL A 44 -10.09 16.69 17.69
C VAL A 44 -9.66 17.80 18.66
N LYS A 45 -8.34 17.98 18.82
CA LYS A 45 -7.71 19.16 19.45
C LYS A 45 -7.29 20.22 18.40
N ASP A 46 -6.00 20.53 18.27
CA ASP A 46 -5.48 21.41 17.22
C ASP A 46 -5.27 20.63 15.92
N ARG A 47 -5.89 21.08 14.83
CA ARG A 47 -5.87 20.37 13.55
C ARG A 47 -4.45 20.01 13.07
N ALA A 48 -3.51 20.94 13.12
CA ALA A 48 -2.16 20.71 12.62
C ALA A 48 -1.36 19.76 13.52
N TYR A 49 -1.60 19.82 14.83
CA TYR A 49 -1.04 18.86 15.77
C TYR A 49 -1.61 17.45 15.54
N ASN A 50 -2.93 17.31 15.42
CA ASN A 50 -3.58 16.00 15.25
C ASN A 50 -3.20 15.35 13.93
N GLU A 51 -3.14 16.11 12.83
CA GLU A 51 -2.68 15.61 11.52
C GLU A 51 -1.25 15.05 11.66
N ARG A 52 -0.34 15.79 12.30
CA ARG A 52 1.05 15.35 12.48
C ARG A 52 1.19 14.16 13.44
N LEU A 53 0.42 14.14 14.53
CA LEU A 53 0.39 13.02 15.47
C LEU A 53 -0.11 11.75 14.77
N TYR A 54 -1.20 11.86 14.01
CA TYR A 54 -1.76 10.75 13.26
C TYR A 54 -0.77 10.18 12.25
N ASP A 55 -0.07 11.04 11.49
CA ASP A 55 0.96 10.59 10.55
C ASP A 55 2.10 9.85 11.26
N ILE A 56 2.56 10.33 12.43
CA ILE A 56 3.59 9.63 13.22
C ILE A 56 3.09 8.27 13.71
N ILE A 57 1.86 8.20 14.23
CA ILE A 57 1.26 6.92 14.66
C ILE A 57 1.18 5.95 13.48
N MET A 58 0.73 6.40 12.30
CA MET A 58 0.68 5.56 11.11
C MET A 58 2.08 5.08 10.67
N GLU A 59 3.11 5.94 10.72
CA GLU A 59 4.51 5.57 10.43
C GLU A 59 5.00 4.47 11.42
N LEU A 60 4.69 4.59 12.71
CA LEU A 60 5.10 3.63 13.73
C LEU A 60 4.38 2.27 13.55
N LEU A 61 3.09 2.30 13.24
CA LEU A 61 2.31 1.08 13.00
C LEU A 61 2.73 0.37 11.72
N ALA A 62 3.02 1.12 10.65
CA ALA A 62 3.60 0.55 9.43
C ALA A 62 4.95 -0.11 9.71
N SER A 63 5.82 0.55 10.50
CA SER A 63 7.11 -0.02 10.91
C SER A 63 6.94 -1.33 11.69
N TRP A 64 6.00 -1.37 12.63
CA TRP A 64 5.66 -2.60 13.38
C TRP A 64 5.18 -3.73 12.46
N VAL A 65 4.33 -3.42 11.46
CA VAL A 65 3.85 -4.40 10.48
C VAL A 65 5.00 -4.97 9.66
N ILE A 66 5.90 -4.10 9.16
CA ILE A 66 7.09 -4.55 8.43
C ILE A 66 7.97 -5.43 9.31
N GLU A 67 8.26 -5.02 10.54
CA GLU A 67 9.06 -5.84 11.46
C GLU A 67 8.44 -7.22 11.67
N LYS A 68 7.12 -7.30 11.81
CA LYS A 68 6.40 -8.58 11.96
C LYS A 68 6.49 -9.44 10.71
N LEU A 69 6.32 -8.85 9.52
CA LEU A 69 6.51 -9.55 8.24
C LEU A 69 7.94 -10.11 8.11
N GLN A 70 8.96 -9.35 8.51
CA GLN A 70 10.34 -9.80 8.43
C GLN A 70 10.66 -10.89 9.47
N LYS A 71 10.27 -10.69 10.73
CA LYS A 71 10.58 -11.61 11.84
C LYS A 71 9.78 -12.90 11.78
N GLU A 72 8.50 -12.85 11.43
CA GLU A 72 7.60 -14.01 11.50
C GLU A 72 7.41 -14.71 10.15
N LEU A 73 7.50 -13.98 9.03
CA LEU A 73 7.28 -14.52 7.68
C LEU A 73 8.54 -14.49 6.80
N GLY A 74 9.68 -14.02 7.33
CA GLY A 74 10.97 -14.06 6.63
C GLY A 74 11.12 -13.07 5.47
N PHE A 75 10.29 -12.02 5.41
CA PHE A 75 10.40 -11.01 4.36
C PHE A 75 11.77 -10.32 4.37
N ILE A 76 12.32 -10.11 3.18
CA ILE A 76 13.50 -9.30 2.95
C ILE A 76 13.12 -7.93 2.40
N LYS A 77 13.92 -6.92 2.75
CA LYS A 77 13.80 -5.56 2.24
C LYS A 77 14.68 -5.42 0.99
N LYS A 78 14.12 -4.88 -0.09
CA LYS A 78 14.86 -4.53 -1.31
C LYS A 78 14.77 -3.01 -1.51
N ILE A 79 15.93 -2.37 -1.66
CA ILE A 79 16.05 -0.94 -1.93
C ILE A 79 15.97 -0.71 -3.44
N LEU A 80 15.18 0.29 -3.85
CA LEU A 80 15.01 0.70 -5.23
C LEU A 80 15.37 2.19 -5.38
N PRO A 81 15.98 2.62 -6.49
CA PRO A 81 16.35 1.81 -7.66
C PRO A 81 17.44 0.77 -7.35
N LEU A 82 17.53 -0.28 -8.16
CA LEU A 82 18.54 -1.32 -7.99
C LEU A 82 19.94 -0.71 -8.03
N GLY A 83 20.77 -1.06 -7.04
CA GLY A 83 22.11 -0.50 -6.84
C GLY A 83 22.18 0.66 -5.86
N ALA A 84 21.04 1.24 -5.47
CA ALA A 84 20.99 2.23 -4.39
C ALA A 84 21.19 1.59 -3.01
N THR A 85 21.67 2.41 -2.07
CA THR A 85 21.89 2.09 -0.66
C THR A 85 20.97 2.94 0.24
N GLU A 86 20.97 2.71 1.55
CA GLU A 86 20.16 3.51 2.48
C GLU A 86 20.57 4.99 2.53
N ASP A 87 21.79 5.32 2.10
CA ASP A 87 22.30 6.70 2.05
C ASP A 87 21.88 7.44 0.76
N ASP A 88 21.38 6.73 -0.24
CA ASP A 88 20.94 7.27 -1.51
C ASP A 88 19.45 7.67 -1.48
N ILE A 89 19.01 8.40 -2.51
CA ILE A 89 17.58 8.64 -2.76
C ILE A 89 16.93 7.32 -3.19
N HIS A 90 16.04 6.78 -2.36
CA HIS A 90 15.48 5.46 -2.59
C HIS A 90 14.03 5.29 -2.10
N THR A 91 13.41 4.22 -2.55
CA THR A 91 12.22 3.60 -1.93
C THR A 91 12.56 2.15 -1.57
N LYS A 92 11.62 1.47 -0.92
CA LYS A 92 11.80 0.10 -0.45
C LYS A 92 10.54 -0.72 -0.69
N ILE A 93 10.75 -1.92 -1.19
CA ILE A 93 9.73 -2.97 -1.30
C ILE A 93 10.11 -4.14 -0.39
N PHE A 94 9.13 -4.99 -0.10
CA PHE A 94 9.33 -6.15 0.76
C PHE A 94 8.86 -7.40 0.04
N LEU A 95 9.66 -8.45 0.10
CA LEU A 95 9.38 -9.68 -0.64
C LEU A 95 9.92 -10.91 0.07
N THR A 96 9.39 -12.09 -0.25
CA THR A 96 9.91 -13.35 0.30
C THR A 96 11.24 -13.73 -0.36
N PRO A 97 12.14 -14.46 0.34
CA PRO A 97 13.49 -14.75 -0.18
C PRO A 97 13.52 -15.58 -1.47
N ASP A 98 12.45 -16.32 -1.75
CA ASP A 98 12.32 -17.25 -2.87
C ASP A 98 11.72 -16.62 -4.13
N TYR A 99 11.49 -15.30 -4.16
CA TYR A 99 10.83 -14.59 -5.27
C TYR A 99 11.45 -14.84 -6.65
N GLU A 100 12.77 -15.05 -6.74
CA GLU A 100 13.47 -15.26 -8.01
C GLU A 100 13.22 -16.64 -8.59
N THR A 101 13.10 -17.66 -7.73
CA THR A 101 13.08 -19.07 -8.12
C THR A 101 11.72 -19.73 -8.02
N ASN A 102 10.77 -19.14 -7.29
CA ASN A 102 9.44 -19.69 -7.10
C ASN A 102 8.59 -19.56 -8.39
N ASP A 103 7.88 -20.63 -8.77
CA ASP A 103 7.01 -20.66 -9.97
C ASP A 103 5.67 -19.93 -9.76
N LYS A 104 5.33 -19.61 -8.50
CA LYS A 104 4.12 -18.92 -8.08
C LYS A 104 4.47 -17.63 -7.33
N MET A 105 3.79 -16.54 -7.69
CA MET A 105 4.00 -15.25 -7.06
C MET A 105 2.66 -14.56 -6.82
N ILE A 106 2.51 -13.94 -5.64
CA ILE A 106 1.44 -13.01 -5.37
C ILE A 106 2.02 -11.61 -5.12
N ILE A 107 1.39 -10.61 -5.71
CA ILE A 107 1.86 -9.23 -5.69
C ILE A 107 0.78 -8.38 -5.03
N PHE A 108 1.15 -7.62 -3.99
CA PHE A 108 0.25 -6.71 -3.29
C PHE A 108 0.58 -5.27 -3.64
N ILE A 109 -0.41 -4.56 -4.18
CA ILE A 109 -0.31 -3.15 -4.59
C ILE A 109 -1.25 -2.32 -3.72
N PRO A 110 -0.74 -1.55 -2.75
CA PRO A 110 -1.59 -0.78 -1.86
C PRO A 110 -2.30 0.38 -2.59
N GLY A 111 -3.36 0.90 -1.97
CA GLY A 111 -4.01 2.12 -2.41
C GLY A 111 -3.20 3.37 -2.08
N THR A 112 -3.67 4.53 -2.53
CA THR A 112 -3.02 5.83 -2.29
C THR A 112 -2.85 6.08 -0.79
N ALA A 113 -1.71 6.68 -0.42
CA ALA A 113 -1.39 7.07 0.96
C ALA A 113 -1.33 5.89 1.96
N HIS A 114 -1.09 4.66 1.51
CA HIS A 114 -0.78 3.53 2.40
C HIS A 114 0.70 3.16 2.27
N SER A 115 1.38 2.96 3.40
CA SER A 115 2.73 2.40 3.40
C SER A 115 2.69 0.92 2.99
N ALA A 116 3.83 0.39 2.52
CA ALA A 116 3.98 -1.04 2.28
C ALA A 116 3.54 -1.85 3.51
N GLY A 117 2.82 -2.96 3.27
CA GLY A 117 2.28 -3.81 4.32
C GLY A 117 0.91 -3.37 4.87
N ILE A 118 0.40 -2.17 4.55
CA ILE A 118 -0.88 -1.67 5.04
C ILE A 118 -1.96 -1.71 3.95
N TRP A 119 -3.13 -2.28 4.26
CA TRP A 119 -4.30 -2.23 3.39
C TRP A 119 -5.23 -1.06 3.72
N SER A 120 -5.53 -0.85 5.00
CA SER A 120 -6.53 0.12 5.43
C SER A 120 -6.17 0.73 6.78
N ARG A 121 -5.92 2.05 6.79
CA ARG A 121 -5.69 2.81 8.04
C ARG A 121 -6.89 2.75 8.99
N ARG A 122 -8.10 2.64 8.44
CA ARG A 122 -9.34 2.53 9.24
C ARG A 122 -9.42 1.20 9.95
N ALA A 123 -9.31 0.08 9.23
CA ALA A 123 -9.34 -1.25 9.84
C ALA A 123 -8.19 -1.47 10.83
N LEU A 124 -7.03 -0.88 10.53
CA LEU A 124 -5.83 -0.90 11.38
C LEU A 124 -6.08 -0.29 12.77
N ILE A 125 -6.90 0.77 12.84
CA ILE A 125 -7.28 1.44 14.09
C ILE A 125 -8.55 0.83 14.72
N ASP A 126 -9.60 0.63 13.92
CA ASP A 126 -10.93 0.28 14.42
C ASP A 126 -11.05 -1.20 14.81
N ILE A 127 -10.29 -2.11 14.17
CA ILE A 127 -10.41 -3.56 14.35
C ILE A 127 -9.14 -4.12 15.00
N SER A 128 -8.06 -4.20 14.23
CA SER A 128 -6.72 -4.58 14.69
C SER A 128 -5.69 -4.23 13.63
N ILE A 129 -4.42 -4.09 14.06
CA ILE A 129 -3.31 -3.81 13.17
C ILE A 129 -3.14 -4.94 12.15
N ILE A 130 -3.38 -6.18 12.56
CA ILE A 130 -3.27 -7.34 11.68
C ILE A 130 -4.35 -7.30 10.60
N ASP A 131 -5.61 -7.01 10.95
CA ASP A 131 -6.73 -6.96 10.00
C ASP A 131 -6.61 -5.81 9.01
N GLY A 132 -6.01 -4.69 9.42
CA GLY A 132 -5.70 -3.56 8.53
C GLY A 132 -4.44 -3.74 7.69
N SER A 133 -3.70 -4.84 7.86
CA SER A 133 -2.42 -5.10 7.22
C SER A 133 -2.48 -6.23 6.19
N MET A 134 -1.38 -6.38 5.46
CA MET A 134 -1.14 -7.47 4.53
C MET A 134 -0.70 -8.78 5.21
N ILE A 135 -0.49 -8.82 6.53
CA ILE A 135 0.14 -9.96 7.23
C ILE A 135 -0.63 -11.26 7.04
N ASN A 136 -1.94 -11.26 7.32
CA ASN A 136 -2.76 -12.48 7.19
C ASN A 136 -2.80 -12.98 5.74
N TYR A 137 -2.85 -12.05 4.78
CA TYR A 137 -2.83 -12.36 3.35
C TYR A 137 -1.48 -12.94 2.90
N ALA A 138 -0.38 -12.33 3.34
CA ALA A 138 0.97 -12.81 3.06
C ALA A 138 1.22 -14.19 3.66
N LYS A 139 0.83 -14.41 4.92
CA LYS A 139 0.91 -15.71 5.58
C LYS A 139 0.14 -16.77 4.79
N ARG A 140 -1.11 -16.47 4.43
CA ARG A 140 -1.93 -17.39 3.64
C ARG A 140 -1.32 -17.72 2.27
N ALA A 141 -0.74 -16.73 1.60
CA ALA A 141 -0.07 -16.94 0.32
C ALA A 141 1.16 -17.85 0.46
N ILE A 142 1.99 -17.63 1.48
CA ILE A 142 3.15 -18.46 1.80
C ILE A 142 2.71 -19.90 2.11
N ASP A 143 1.67 -20.08 2.92
CA ASP A 143 1.11 -21.40 3.24
C ASP A 143 0.61 -22.15 1.99
N LEU A 144 0.22 -21.42 0.94
CA LEU A 144 -0.19 -21.95 -0.37
C LEU A 144 0.98 -22.14 -1.35
N GLY A 145 2.21 -21.84 -0.91
CA GLY A 145 3.45 -22.01 -1.67
C GLY A 145 3.76 -20.88 -2.65
N PHE A 146 3.19 -19.68 -2.45
CA PHE A 146 3.51 -18.51 -3.25
C PHE A 146 4.69 -17.74 -2.65
N SER A 147 5.58 -17.24 -3.51
CA SER A 147 6.39 -16.08 -3.15
C SER A 147 5.50 -14.83 -3.09
N VAL A 148 5.86 -13.85 -2.26
CA VAL A 148 5.06 -12.63 -2.05
C VAL A 148 5.90 -11.40 -2.33
N VAL A 149 5.33 -10.42 -3.04
CA VAL A 149 5.95 -9.12 -3.29
C VAL A 149 5.00 -8.00 -2.86
N LEU A 150 5.45 -7.14 -1.93
CA LEU A 150 4.73 -5.98 -1.43
C LEU A 150 5.34 -4.71 -2.03
N LEU A 151 4.57 -4.02 -2.87
CA LEU A 151 5.01 -2.76 -3.49
C LEU A 151 4.85 -1.58 -2.52
N ASN A 152 5.56 -0.49 -2.83
CA ASN A 152 5.48 0.78 -2.12
C ASN A 152 5.32 1.96 -3.10
N PRO A 153 4.23 2.00 -3.89
CA PRO A 153 4.02 3.01 -4.93
C PRO A 153 3.77 4.42 -4.38
N ASN A 154 3.70 4.58 -3.05
CA ASN A 154 3.39 5.83 -2.38
C ASN A 154 4.65 6.56 -1.86
N GLU A 155 5.84 6.15 -2.27
CA GLU A 155 7.08 6.88 -2.03
C GLU A 155 7.62 7.39 -3.37
N VAL A 156 7.21 8.62 -3.72
CA VAL A 156 7.52 9.24 -5.01
C VAL A 156 8.57 10.33 -4.88
N PHE A 157 8.47 11.12 -3.82
CA PHE A 157 9.42 12.19 -3.51
C PHE A 157 10.33 11.77 -2.37
N TRP A 158 11.56 12.23 -2.42
CA TRP A 158 12.51 12.13 -1.33
C TRP A 158 12.58 13.46 -0.59
N TYR A 159 12.22 13.45 0.68
CA TYR A 159 12.15 14.65 1.50
C TYR A 159 12.66 14.37 2.91
N LYS A 160 13.75 15.04 3.30
CA LYS A 160 14.40 14.92 4.61
C LYS A 160 14.76 13.46 4.98
N GLY A 161 15.38 12.75 4.03
CA GLY A 161 15.87 11.39 4.25
C GLY A 161 14.77 10.32 4.27
N LYS A 162 13.59 10.60 3.71
CA LYS A 162 12.50 9.63 3.60
C LYS A 162 11.68 9.81 2.33
N GLY A 163 11.11 8.70 1.85
CA GLY A 163 10.11 8.69 0.79
C GLY A 163 8.76 9.22 1.26
N VAL A 164 8.10 10.01 0.43
CA VAL A 164 6.73 10.53 0.66
C VAL A 164 5.95 10.62 -0.65
N LEU A 165 4.63 10.45 -0.59
CA LEU A 165 3.75 10.71 -1.74
C LEU A 165 3.39 12.19 -1.87
N ILE A 166 3.12 12.84 -0.74
CA ILE A 166 2.63 14.21 -0.68
C ILE A 166 3.69 15.07 -0.01
N LEU A 167 4.17 16.07 -0.74
CA LEU A 167 5.09 17.05 -0.19
C LEU A 167 4.36 17.99 0.78
N PRO A 168 4.97 18.31 1.94
CA PRO A 168 4.42 19.33 2.82
C PRO A 168 4.42 20.69 2.11
N LYS A 169 3.55 21.61 2.53
CA LYS A 169 3.56 23.00 2.04
C LYS A 169 4.85 23.70 2.50
N THR A 170 5.92 23.56 1.73
CA THR A 170 7.26 24.05 2.04
C THR A 170 7.97 24.52 0.78
N THR A 171 8.95 25.41 0.94
CA THR A 171 9.92 25.79 -0.10
C THR A 171 11.23 25.03 0.05
N ALA A 172 11.32 24.09 1.01
CA ALA A 172 12.49 23.25 1.18
C ALA A 172 12.69 22.38 -0.08
N PRO A 173 13.95 22.17 -0.50
CA PRO A 173 14.24 21.30 -1.64
C PRO A 173 13.76 19.87 -1.34
N PHE A 174 13.41 19.18 -2.42
CA PHE A 174 13.05 17.78 -2.45
C PHE A 174 13.55 17.20 -3.77
N ASP A 175 13.71 15.89 -3.81
CA ASP A 175 14.06 15.15 -5.01
C ASP A 175 12.92 14.18 -5.37
N THR A 176 12.93 13.66 -6.59
CA THR A 176 12.10 12.53 -7.00
C THR A 176 12.90 11.24 -6.85
N ILE A 177 12.24 10.15 -6.46
CA ILE A 177 12.90 8.85 -6.34
C ILE A 177 13.03 8.22 -7.73
N PRO A 178 14.27 7.94 -8.23
CA PRO A 178 14.45 7.43 -9.57
C PRO A 178 13.75 6.07 -9.78
N GLY A 179 13.01 5.93 -10.89
CA GLY A 179 12.21 4.75 -11.17
C GLY A 179 10.97 4.61 -10.29
N SER A 180 10.61 5.64 -9.52
CA SER A 180 9.41 5.71 -8.69
C SER A 180 8.82 7.13 -8.69
N GLU A 181 8.98 7.86 -9.79
CA GLU A 181 8.52 9.26 -9.97
C GLU A 181 6.99 9.39 -9.99
N SER A 182 6.28 8.28 -10.07
CA SER A 182 4.84 8.15 -9.86
C SER A 182 4.50 6.74 -9.34
N PRO A 183 3.28 6.52 -8.80
CA PRO A 183 2.80 5.18 -8.45
C PRO A 183 2.89 4.16 -9.60
N GLU A 184 2.59 4.60 -10.82
CA GLU A 184 2.71 3.82 -12.05
C GLU A 184 4.18 3.54 -12.37
N ALA A 185 5.06 4.56 -12.34
CA ALA A 185 6.48 4.38 -12.60
C ALA A 185 7.12 3.38 -11.64
N HIS A 186 6.80 3.47 -10.33
CA HIS A 186 7.22 2.49 -9.34
C HIS A 186 6.77 1.07 -9.68
N THR A 187 5.48 0.93 -10.04
CA THR A 187 4.91 -0.38 -10.36
C THR A 187 5.54 -0.98 -11.62
N ASN A 188 5.71 -0.19 -12.69
CA ASN A 188 6.40 -0.64 -13.90
C ASN A 188 7.85 -1.02 -13.59
N TYR A 189 8.59 -0.19 -12.84
CA TYR A 189 9.97 -0.48 -12.45
C TYR A 189 10.11 -1.81 -11.69
N VAL A 190 9.24 -2.07 -10.71
CA VAL A 190 9.24 -3.33 -9.96
C VAL A 190 8.94 -4.51 -10.90
N PHE A 191 7.97 -4.37 -11.81
CA PHE A 191 7.67 -5.44 -12.75
C PHE A 191 8.83 -5.70 -13.72
N GLU A 192 9.45 -4.66 -14.25
CA GLU A 192 10.59 -4.77 -15.17
C GLU A 192 11.82 -5.41 -14.54
N ASN A 193 12.12 -5.04 -13.30
CA ASN A 193 13.40 -5.38 -12.68
C ASN A 193 13.31 -6.55 -11.70
N ILE A 194 12.11 -6.91 -11.24
CA ILE A 194 11.89 -7.95 -10.21
C ILE A 194 10.97 -9.05 -10.74
N VAL A 195 9.78 -8.70 -11.22
CA VAL A 195 8.75 -9.69 -11.57
C VAL A 195 9.06 -10.39 -12.89
N MET A 196 9.31 -9.64 -13.96
CA MET A 196 9.56 -10.19 -15.28
C MET A 196 10.83 -11.07 -15.34
N PRO A 197 11.94 -10.72 -14.66
CA PRO A 197 13.12 -11.60 -14.58
C PRO A 197 12.95 -12.84 -13.70
N SER A 198 11.94 -12.90 -12.82
CA SER A 198 11.70 -14.06 -11.94
C SER A 198 11.23 -15.31 -12.70
N ALA A 199 11.36 -16.48 -12.06
CA ALA A 199 10.86 -17.75 -12.58
C ALA A 199 9.32 -17.86 -12.58
N ALA A 200 8.60 -16.95 -11.91
CA ALA A 200 7.17 -17.08 -11.64
C ALA A 200 6.33 -17.16 -12.92
N GLN A 201 5.58 -18.25 -13.11
CA GLN A 201 4.66 -18.46 -14.24
C GLN A 201 3.18 -18.36 -13.84
N LYS A 202 2.90 -18.35 -12.54
CA LYS A 202 1.55 -18.21 -11.97
C LYS A 202 1.53 -17.02 -11.04
N ILE A 203 1.27 -15.84 -11.62
CA ILE A 203 1.28 -14.57 -10.92
C ILE A 203 -0.16 -14.15 -10.61
N PHE A 204 -0.41 -13.74 -9.37
CA PHE A 204 -1.68 -13.17 -8.94
C PHE A 204 -1.43 -11.78 -8.37
N ILE A 205 -2.31 -10.83 -8.66
CA ILE A 205 -2.17 -9.46 -8.16
C ILE A 205 -3.38 -9.15 -7.28
N ILE A 206 -3.13 -8.64 -6.07
CA ILE A 206 -4.16 -8.04 -5.22
C ILE A 206 -3.87 -6.55 -5.16
N ALA A 207 -4.82 -5.74 -5.62
CA ALA A 207 -4.61 -4.30 -5.74
C ALA A 207 -5.76 -3.52 -5.12
N ASN A 208 -5.44 -2.54 -4.28
CA ASN A 208 -6.43 -1.71 -3.59
C ASN A 208 -6.49 -0.32 -4.22
N SER A 209 -7.69 0.23 -4.42
CA SER A 209 -7.89 1.62 -4.85
C SER A 209 -7.05 2.00 -6.07
N TYR A 210 -6.24 3.07 -5.98
CA TYR A 210 -5.34 3.51 -7.05
C TYR A 210 -4.28 2.47 -7.43
N GLY A 211 -3.91 1.55 -6.53
CA GLY A 211 -3.08 0.41 -6.88
C GLY A 211 -3.68 -0.45 -7.99
N GLY A 212 -5.02 -0.46 -8.11
CA GLY A 212 -5.70 -1.13 -9.22
C GLY A 212 -5.49 -0.43 -10.58
N HIS A 213 -5.38 0.90 -10.59
CA HIS A 213 -4.96 1.63 -11.79
C HIS A 213 -3.52 1.27 -12.17
N CYS A 214 -2.60 1.27 -11.20
CA CYS A 214 -1.20 0.87 -11.43
C CYS A 214 -1.08 -0.57 -11.96
N ALA A 215 -1.90 -1.49 -11.45
CA ALA A 215 -1.93 -2.88 -11.92
C ALA A 215 -2.38 -2.98 -13.39
N ILE A 216 -3.41 -2.22 -13.79
CA ILE A 216 -3.84 -2.18 -15.20
C ILE A 216 -2.79 -1.50 -16.07
N ASP A 217 -2.16 -0.43 -15.59
CA ASP A 217 -1.12 0.30 -16.33
C ASP A 217 0.08 -0.60 -16.66
N VAL A 218 0.61 -1.34 -15.67
CA VAL A 218 1.75 -2.23 -15.91
C VAL A 218 1.38 -3.39 -16.84
N MET A 219 0.16 -3.93 -16.71
CA MET A 219 -0.33 -5.00 -17.60
C MET A 219 -0.50 -4.53 -19.04
N GLN A 220 -0.93 -3.30 -19.29
CA GLN A 220 -1.03 -2.79 -20.67
C GLN A 220 0.34 -2.46 -21.26
N ASN A 221 1.29 -1.99 -20.46
CA ASN A 221 2.63 -1.60 -20.94
C ASN A 221 3.50 -2.82 -21.27
N HIS A 222 3.27 -3.95 -20.57
CA HIS A 222 4.03 -5.20 -20.73
C HIS A 222 3.10 -6.39 -21.02
N PHE A 223 2.07 -6.16 -21.85
CA PHE A 223 1.01 -7.15 -22.06
C PHE A 223 1.52 -8.47 -22.62
N ASN A 224 2.48 -8.43 -23.56
CA ASN A 224 2.98 -9.64 -24.20
C ASN A 224 3.78 -10.52 -23.22
N GLU A 225 4.51 -9.88 -22.30
CA GLU A 225 5.35 -10.51 -21.31
C GLU A 225 4.53 -11.05 -20.12
N LEU A 226 3.43 -10.36 -19.77
CA LEU A 226 2.68 -10.64 -18.55
C LEU A 226 1.38 -11.42 -18.76
N SER A 227 0.68 -11.26 -19.88
CA SER A 227 -0.68 -11.79 -20.07
C SER A 227 -0.80 -13.31 -19.94
N GLU A 228 0.27 -14.06 -20.24
CA GLU A 228 0.32 -15.50 -20.04
C GLU A 228 0.74 -15.90 -18.62
N ARG A 229 1.48 -15.06 -17.89
CA ARG A 229 2.00 -15.36 -16.55
C ARG A 229 1.05 -14.92 -15.45
N VAL A 230 0.39 -13.78 -15.62
CA VAL A 230 -0.60 -13.25 -14.69
C VAL A 230 -1.92 -13.98 -14.91
N LYS A 231 -2.41 -14.65 -13.87
CA LYS A 231 -3.59 -15.53 -13.92
C LYS A 231 -4.86 -14.84 -13.46
N ALA A 232 -4.74 -13.92 -12.52
CA ALA A 232 -5.85 -13.10 -12.10
C ALA A 232 -5.39 -11.81 -11.40
N ILE A 233 -6.26 -10.81 -11.42
CA ILE A 233 -6.14 -9.60 -10.61
C ILE A 233 -7.41 -9.42 -9.79
N GLU A 234 -7.26 -9.40 -8.47
CA GLU A 234 -8.33 -9.12 -7.53
C GLU A 234 -8.21 -7.68 -7.04
N PHE A 235 -9.22 -6.86 -7.35
CA PHE A 235 -9.27 -5.49 -6.91
C PHE A 235 -10.12 -5.33 -5.66
N THR A 236 -9.66 -4.48 -4.75
CA THR A 236 -10.48 -3.95 -3.66
C THR A 236 -10.72 -2.48 -3.93
N VAL A 237 -11.98 -2.09 -4.17
CA VAL A 237 -12.41 -0.72 -4.48
C VAL A 237 -11.53 0.01 -5.51
N SER A 238 -11.28 -0.63 -6.66
CA SER A 238 -10.36 -0.12 -7.68
C SER A 238 -10.68 1.28 -8.19
N ALA A 239 -9.65 2.01 -8.62
CA ALA A 239 -9.79 3.29 -9.31
C ALA A 239 -9.53 3.22 -10.83
N HIS A 240 -9.28 2.04 -11.40
CA HIS A 240 -9.07 1.92 -12.85
C HIS A 240 -10.35 2.24 -13.64
N SER A 241 -10.20 2.63 -14.90
CA SER A 241 -11.31 2.75 -15.84
C SER A 241 -10.94 2.09 -17.16
N ILE A 242 -11.90 1.35 -17.72
CA ILE A 242 -11.79 0.68 -19.02
C ILE A 242 -11.59 1.67 -20.17
N ASP A 243 -11.99 2.94 -19.98
CA ASP A 243 -11.82 4.00 -20.97
C ASP A 243 -10.33 4.35 -21.19
N PHE A 244 -9.48 4.08 -20.21
CA PHE A 244 -8.03 4.28 -20.33
C PHE A 244 -7.29 3.06 -20.89
N VAL A 245 -7.99 1.97 -21.18
CA VAL A 245 -7.39 0.74 -21.71
C VAL A 245 -7.23 0.83 -23.22
N LYS A 246 -5.97 0.74 -23.67
CA LYS A 246 -5.56 1.10 -25.04
C LYS A 246 -5.95 0.09 -26.12
N THR A 247 -6.09 -1.20 -25.79
CA THR A 247 -6.27 -2.27 -26.79
C THR A 247 -7.45 -3.19 -26.47
N ASP A 248 -8.13 -3.69 -27.50
CA ASP A 248 -9.26 -4.61 -27.31
C ASP A 248 -8.83 -5.93 -26.68
N ARG A 249 -7.62 -6.42 -27.00
CA ARG A 249 -7.05 -7.62 -26.38
C ARG A 249 -6.90 -7.45 -24.86
N MET A 250 -6.44 -6.28 -24.40
CA MET A 250 -6.36 -5.99 -22.97
C MET A 250 -7.75 -5.85 -22.32
N LYS A 251 -8.72 -5.23 -23.00
CA LYS A 251 -10.11 -5.16 -22.51
C LYS A 251 -10.74 -6.55 -22.31
N VAL A 252 -10.54 -7.44 -23.28
CA VAL A 252 -10.98 -8.85 -23.17
C VAL A 252 -10.27 -9.55 -22.01
N TRP A 253 -8.95 -9.37 -21.90
CA TRP A 253 -8.17 -9.95 -20.81
C TRP A 253 -8.66 -9.49 -19.43
N ILE A 254 -8.93 -8.19 -19.24
CA ILE A 254 -9.48 -7.62 -18.01
C ILE A 254 -10.81 -8.29 -17.66
N ARG A 255 -11.72 -8.41 -18.63
CA ARG A 255 -13.03 -9.04 -18.40
C ARG A 255 -12.89 -10.48 -17.91
N GLU A 256 -11.93 -11.23 -18.46
CA GLU A 256 -11.75 -12.64 -18.18
C GLU A 256 -10.96 -12.91 -16.89
N HIS A 257 -9.97 -12.08 -16.57
CA HIS A 257 -8.97 -12.36 -15.52
C HIS A 257 -9.05 -11.43 -14.31
N CYS A 258 -9.81 -10.33 -14.38
CA CYS A 258 -9.93 -9.40 -13.27
C CYS A 258 -11.29 -9.50 -12.57
N ARG A 259 -11.32 -9.30 -11.26
CA ARG A 259 -12.56 -9.13 -10.47
C ARG A 259 -12.40 -7.93 -9.53
N ASN A 260 -13.48 -7.21 -9.29
CA ASN A 260 -13.47 -6.00 -8.47
C ASN A 260 -14.47 -6.09 -7.32
N TRP A 261 -14.01 -5.87 -6.10
CA TRP A 261 -14.84 -5.93 -4.90
C TRP A 261 -15.19 -4.53 -4.42
N LEU A 262 -16.48 -4.20 -4.42
CA LEU A 262 -17.01 -2.88 -4.09
C LEU A 262 -17.91 -2.95 -2.85
N MET A 263 -17.78 -1.96 -1.98
CA MET A 263 -18.71 -1.80 -0.86
C MET A 263 -20.10 -1.47 -1.39
N SER A 264 -21.10 -2.20 -0.90
CA SER A 264 -22.47 -2.08 -1.40
C SER A 264 -23.47 -2.58 -0.36
N ASP A 265 -24.74 -2.19 -0.51
CA ASP A 265 -25.83 -2.69 0.34
C ASP A 265 -26.27 -4.12 0.03
N LEU A 266 -25.80 -4.70 -1.08
CA LEU A 266 -26.08 -6.08 -1.48
C LEU A 266 -25.30 -7.11 -0.65
N PRO A 267 -25.83 -8.33 -0.48
CA PRO A 267 -25.10 -9.49 0.04
C PRO A 267 -23.70 -9.66 -0.54
N ILE A 268 -22.76 -10.16 0.28
CA ILE A 268 -21.38 -10.43 -0.15
C ILE A 268 -21.39 -11.42 -1.32
N GLY A 269 -20.64 -11.09 -2.38
CA GLY A 269 -20.51 -11.91 -3.58
C GLY A 269 -21.61 -11.68 -4.63
N GLU A 270 -22.62 -10.86 -4.35
CA GLU A 270 -23.61 -10.48 -5.36
C GLU A 270 -23.00 -9.54 -6.41
N GLU A 271 -23.32 -9.77 -7.68
CA GLU A 271 -22.78 -8.99 -8.79
C GLU A 271 -23.34 -7.56 -8.79
N ILE A 272 -22.44 -6.59 -9.01
CA ILE A 272 -22.73 -5.18 -9.17
C ILE A 272 -22.46 -4.81 -10.61
N ILE A 273 -23.49 -4.32 -11.30
CA ILE A 273 -23.36 -3.85 -12.68
C ILE A 273 -22.63 -2.50 -12.66
N ASP A 274 -21.35 -2.51 -12.95
CA ASP A 274 -20.53 -1.32 -13.13
C ASP A 274 -19.60 -1.47 -14.34
N THR A 275 -20.02 -0.87 -15.46
CA THR A 275 -19.32 -1.00 -16.74
C THR A 275 -18.00 -0.23 -16.79
N ARG A 276 -17.74 0.66 -15.83
CA ARG A 276 -16.53 1.52 -15.83
C ARG A 276 -15.25 0.73 -15.72
N PHE A 277 -15.30 -0.44 -15.07
CA PHE A 277 -14.12 -1.27 -14.82
C PHE A 277 -13.85 -2.28 -15.93
N GLY A 278 -14.84 -2.61 -16.76
CA GLY A 278 -14.70 -3.62 -17.82
C GLY A 278 -14.50 -5.06 -17.31
N CYS A 279 -14.53 -5.28 -15.99
CA CYS A 279 -14.53 -6.57 -15.33
C CYS A 279 -15.74 -6.73 -14.42
N HIS A 280 -16.05 -7.97 -14.02
CA HIS A 280 -17.14 -8.24 -13.08
C HIS A 280 -16.83 -7.60 -11.73
N SER A 281 -17.80 -6.85 -11.21
CA SER A 281 -17.74 -6.28 -9.88
C SER A 281 -18.68 -7.02 -8.94
N PHE A 282 -18.26 -7.25 -7.70
CA PHE A 282 -19.02 -7.96 -6.69
C PHE A 282 -19.11 -7.13 -5.41
N SER A 283 -20.20 -7.31 -4.67
CA SER A 283 -20.38 -6.69 -3.36
C SER A 283 -19.43 -7.29 -2.33
N SER A 284 -18.72 -6.44 -1.60
CA SER A 284 -18.01 -6.80 -0.37
C SER A 284 -18.88 -6.64 0.88
N GLY A 285 -20.16 -6.31 0.71
CA GLY A 285 -21.10 -6.03 1.79
C GLY A 285 -21.02 -4.60 2.32
N LYS A 286 -21.83 -4.31 3.35
CA LYS A 286 -21.89 -2.99 3.98
C LYS A 286 -20.66 -2.74 4.85
N SER A 287 -20.25 -1.47 4.93
CA SER A 287 -19.34 -1.00 6.00
C SER A 287 -19.91 -1.44 7.34
N ILE A 288 -19.08 -2.06 8.18
CA ILE A 288 -19.38 -2.17 9.61
C ILE A 288 -19.55 -0.72 10.10
N GLN A 289 -20.73 -0.40 10.64
CA GLN A 289 -21.03 0.92 11.20
C GLN A 289 -20.22 1.17 12.46
#